data_AF-A0A914QRF9-F1
#
_entry.id   AF-A0A914QRF9-F1
#
_cell.length_a   1.000
_cell.length_b   1.000
_cell.length_c   1.000
_cell.angle_alpha   90.00
_cell.angle_beta   90.00
_cell.angle_gamma   90.00
#
_symmetry.space_group_name_H-M   'P 1'
#
loop_
_entity.id
_entity.type
_entity.pdbx_description
1 polymer ?
#
loop_
_entity_poly.entity_id
_entity_poly.type
_entity_poly.pdbx_seq_one_letter_code
_entity_poly.pdbx_strand_id
1 'polypeptide(L)'
;MSYCNITSSEAKDLIKTRICAGGKMQGTTEGDSGGPLLLVRNNRWIQFGITSYGFYTPAEKDNVTTIFDRGVYTRVSAYCKWIETNTLGEVKCQ
;
A
#
# COMPACT_ATOMS: atom_id res chain seq x y z
N MET A 1 8.96 -5.38 6.67
CA MET A 1 8.16 -4.19 6.33
C MET A 1 9.12 -3.06 6.04
N SER A 2 9.29 -2.71 4.77
CA SER A 2 10.26 -1.71 4.32
C SER A 2 9.73 -0.32 4.66
N TYR A 3 10.43 0.41 5.52
CA TYR A 3 10.07 1.76 5.91
C TYR A 3 10.17 2.68 4.67
N CYS A 4 9.05 3.24 4.23
CA CYS A 4 9.11 4.42 3.38
C CYS A 4 9.58 5.56 4.28
N ASN A 5 10.81 6.02 4.05
CA ASN A 5 11.41 7.11 4.81
C ASN A 5 10.76 8.42 4.34
N ILE A 6 9.57 8.74 4.85
CA ILE A 6 8.92 10.01 4.57
C ILE A 6 9.43 11.01 5.64
N THR A 7 10.56 11.66 5.36
CA THR A 7 11.30 12.51 6.31
C THR A 7 10.87 13.99 6.28
N SER A 8 9.58 14.29 6.49
CA SER A 8 9.12 15.67 6.73
C SER A 8 7.93 15.73 7.69
N SER A 9 7.69 16.86 8.36
CA SER A 9 6.54 17.06 9.26
C SER A 9 5.20 16.89 8.54
N GLU A 10 5.14 17.15 7.24
CA GLU A 10 3.99 16.89 6.36
C GLU A 10 3.72 15.37 6.18
N ALA A 11 4.71 14.51 6.44
CA ALA A 11 4.58 13.07 6.34
C ALA A 11 3.72 12.42 7.43
N LYS A 12 3.61 13.04 8.61
CA LYS A 12 2.90 12.45 9.76
C LYS A 12 1.43 12.23 9.45
N ASP A 13 0.80 13.15 8.72
CA ASP A 13 -0.58 13.00 8.30
C ASP A 13 -0.73 12.03 7.12
N LEU A 14 0.30 11.91 6.28
CA LEU A 14 0.33 10.93 5.19
C LEU A 14 0.40 9.48 5.69
N ILE A 15 1.09 9.23 6.82
CA ILE A 15 1.12 7.89 7.45
C ILE A 15 -0.28 7.45 7.93
N LYS A 16 -1.16 8.41 8.26
CA LYS A 16 -2.54 8.12 8.68
C LYS A 16 -3.39 7.57 7.53
N THR A 17 -3.17 8.03 6.30
CA THR A 17 -3.99 7.64 5.13
C THR A 17 -3.27 6.69 4.17
N ARG A 18 -1.99 6.42 4.37
CA ARG A 18 -1.16 5.59 3.49
C ARG A 18 -0.41 4.50 4.26
N ILE A 19 -0.04 3.46 3.53
CA ILE A 19 0.74 2.31 3.96
C ILE A 19 1.87 2.15 2.97
N CYS A 20 3.04 1.76 3.46
CA CYS A 20 4.14 1.37 2.59
C CYS A 20 4.44 -0.10 2.80
N ALA A 21 4.53 -0.83 1.71
CA ALA A 21 4.91 -2.23 1.69
C ALA A 21 5.75 -2.50 0.43
N GLY A 22 6.60 -3.51 0.51
CA GLY A 22 7.49 -3.87 -0.58
C GLY A 22 8.73 -4.58 -0.06
N GLY A 23 9.53 -5.06 -0.98
CA GLY A 23 10.77 -5.79 -0.75
C GLY A 23 11.60 -5.84 -2.03
N LYS A 24 12.77 -6.49 -1.99
CA LYS A 24 13.61 -6.61 -3.18
C LYS A 24 12.84 -7.31 -4.30
N MET A 25 12.64 -6.62 -5.44
CA MET A 25 11.81 -7.08 -6.57
C MET A 25 10.35 -7.39 -6.20
N GLN A 26 9.85 -6.80 -5.12
CA GLN A 26 8.48 -6.92 -4.64
C GLN A 26 7.95 -5.51 -4.48
N GLY A 27 7.46 -4.95 -5.57
CA GLY A 27 6.85 -3.63 -5.63
C GLY A 27 5.60 -3.69 -6.48
N THR A 28 4.95 -2.54 -6.60
CA THR A 28 3.78 -2.36 -7.47
C THR A 28 4.25 -1.83 -8.82
N THR A 29 3.65 -2.31 -9.90
CA THR A 29 3.92 -1.83 -11.26
C THR A 29 2.69 -1.13 -11.85
N GLU A 30 2.85 -0.59 -13.05
CA GLU A 30 1.72 -0.09 -13.83
C GLU A 30 0.68 -1.20 -14.03
N GLY A 31 -0.60 -0.86 -13.88
CA GLY A 31 -1.71 -1.82 -13.95
C GLY A 31 -2.13 -2.44 -12.62
N ASP A 32 -1.29 -2.36 -11.55
CA ASP A 32 -1.66 -2.90 -10.24
C ASP A 32 -2.57 -1.97 -9.43
N SER A 33 -2.71 -0.71 -9.85
CA SER A 33 -3.51 0.32 -9.18
C SER A 33 -4.94 -0.13 -8.94
N GLY A 34 -5.43 0.07 -7.72
CA GLY A 34 -6.75 -0.41 -7.27
C GLY A 34 -6.77 -1.85 -6.73
N GLY A 35 -5.70 -2.63 -6.94
CA GLY A 35 -5.56 -3.98 -6.41
C GLY A 35 -5.46 -4.03 -4.87
N PRO A 36 -5.80 -5.17 -4.25
CA PRO A 36 -5.79 -5.30 -2.79
C PRO A 36 -4.39 -5.62 -2.24
N LEU A 37 -4.00 -4.93 -1.16
CA LEU A 37 -2.93 -5.38 -0.28
C LEU A 37 -3.56 -6.22 0.84
N LEU A 38 -3.27 -7.52 0.82
CA LEU A 38 -3.86 -8.50 1.72
C LEU A 38 -2.89 -8.92 2.83
N LEU A 39 -3.43 -9.18 4.01
CA LEU A 39 -2.74 -9.88 5.10
C LEU A 39 -3.60 -11.02 5.62
N VAL A 40 -2.96 -12.07 6.16
CA VAL A 40 -3.67 -13.15 6.85
C VAL A 40 -3.59 -12.90 8.35
N ARG A 41 -4.74 -12.81 9.01
CA ARG A 41 -4.84 -12.74 10.48
C ARG A 41 -5.95 -13.68 10.93
N ASN A 42 -5.66 -14.50 11.94
CA ASN A 42 -6.63 -15.49 12.46
C ASN A 42 -7.24 -16.36 11.35
N ASN A 43 -6.40 -16.83 10.41
CA ASN A 43 -6.80 -17.64 9.26
C ASN A 43 -7.81 -16.98 8.31
N ARG A 44 -7.92 -15.64 8.32
CA ARG A 44 -8.78 -14.85 7.44
C ARG A 44 -7.94 -13.86 6.64
N TRP A 45 -8.25 -13.74 5.36
CA TRP A 45 -7.70 -12.69 4.51
C TRP A 45 -8.36 -11.36 4.85
N ILE A 46 -7.54 -10.35 5.10
CA ILE A 46 -7.97 -8.98 5.40
C ILE A 46 -7.35 -8.06 4.38
N GLN A 47 -8.18 -7.29 3.69
CA GLN A 47 -7.71 -6.20 2.84
C GLN A 47 -7.36 -4.99 3.69
N PHE A 48 -6.06 -4.72 3.78
CA PHE A 48 -5.50 -3.68 4.62
C PHE A 48 -5.13 -2.42 3.81
N GLY A 49 -4.84 -2.60 2.52
CA GLY A 49 -4.52 -1.48 1.63
C GLY A 49 -5.12 -1.63 0.23
N ILE A 50 -5.08 -0.53 -0.52
CA ILE A 50 -5.40 -0.48 -1.95
C ILE A 50 -4.16 0.07 -2.68
N THR A 51 -3.67 -0.62 -3.70
CA THR A 51 -2.51 -0.18 -4.48
C THR A 51 -2.75 1.22 -5.06
N SER A 52 -1.80 2.14 -4.83
CA SER A 52 -1.90 3.52 -5.29
C SER A 52 -0.79 3.88 -6.28
N TYR A 53 0.47 3.85 -5.84
CA TYR A 53 1.62 4.13 -6.71
C TYR A 53 2.87 3.45 -6.15
N GLY A 54 3.88 3.25 -7.00
CA GLY A 54 5.15 2.64 -6.63
C GLY A 54 6.34 3.52 -6.92
N PHE A 55 7.46 3.21 -6.27
CA PHE A 55 8.77 3.73 -6.64
C PHE A 55 9.63 2.59 -7.15
N TYR A 56 10.54 2.94 -8.04
CA TYR A 56 11.58 2.04 -8.51
C TYR A 56 12.95 2.58 -8.15
N THR A 57 13.89 1.65 -7.97
CA THR A 57 15.30 1.96 -7.82
C THR A 57 16.03 1.52 -9.09
N PRO A 58 16.82 2.40 -9.74
CA PRO A 58 17.67 2.00 -10.86
C PRO A 58 18.64 0.90 -10.42
N ALA A 59 18.79 -0.16 -11.22
CA ALA A 59 19.77 -1.20 -10.97
C ALA A 59 20.81 -1.18 -12.11
N GLU A 60 22.07 -0.97 -11.76
CA GLU A 60 23.19 -0.96 -12.73
C GLU A 60 23.91 -2.33 -12.78
N LYS A 61 23.46 -3.32 -12.00
CA LYS A 61 24.04 -4.67 -11.97
C LYS A 61 23.03 -5.70 -12.46
N ASP A 62 23.50 -6.59 -13.32
CA ASP A 62 22.83 -7.81 -13.82
C ASP A 62 21.73 -7.64 -14.89
N ASN A 63 21.88 -6.71 -15.86
CA ASN A 63 20.95 -6.52 -16.99
C ASN A 63 19.49 -6.19 -16.61
N VAL A 64 19.21 -5.93 -15.33
CA VAL A 64 17.92 -5.47 -14.83
C VAL A 64 17.98 -3.96 -14.71
N THR A 65 17.27 -3.23 -15.57
CA THR A 65 17.35 -1.76 -15.61
C THR A 65 16.61 -1.09 -14.45
N THR A 66 15.61 -1.76 -13.87
CA THR A 66 14.68 -1.16 -12.90
C THR A 66 14.20 -2.20 -11.88
N ILE A 67 14.33 -1.90 -10.58
CA ILE A 67 13.77 -2.73 -9.50
C ILE A 67 12.58 -2.00 -8.87
N PHE A 68 11.39 -2.58 -8.96
CA PHE A 68 10.25 -2.15 -8.16
C PHE A 68 10.37 -2.74 -6.76
N ASP A 69 10.59 -1.89 -5.75
CA ASP A 69 10.88 -2.34 -4.38
C ASP A 69 10.03 -1.65 -3.30
N ARG A 70 9.25 -0.62 -3.67
CA ARG A 70 8.44 0.15 -2.73
C ARG A 70 7.08 0.45 -3.35
N GLY A 71 6.02 -0.11 -2.77
CA GLY A 71 4.63 0.22 -3.06
C GLY A 71 4.04 1.13 -1.98
N VAL A 72 3.30 2.15 -2.39
CA VAL A 72 2.45 2.96 -1.54
C VAL A 72 1.00 2.57 -1.78
N TYR A 73 0.29 2.33 -0.69
CA TYR A 73 -1.09 1.86 -0.67
C TYR A 73 -1.95 2.83 0.14
N THR A 74 -3.19 3.03 -0.29
CA THR A 74 -4.20 3.70 0.53
C THR A 74 -4.53 2.84 1.74
N ARG A 75 -4.51 3.42 2.94
CA ARG A 75 -4.88 2.73 4.19
C ARG A 75 -6.40 2.57 4.27
N VAL A 76 -6.91 1.37 4.03
CA VAL A 76 -8.36 1.09 4.06
C VAL A 76 -8.99 1.56 5.38
N SER A 77 -8.32 1.30 6.51
CA SER A 77 -8.83 1.66 7.83
C SER A 77 -9.01 3.18 8.05
N ALA A 78 -8.33 4.02 7.26
CA ALA A 78 -8.49 5.48 7.35
C ALA A 78 -9.79 5.98 6.70
N TYR A 79 -10.42 5.15 5.86
CA TYR A 79 -11.60 5.49 5.08
C TYR A 79 -12.85 4.70 5.51
N CYS A 80 -12.81 3.97 6.64
CA CYS A 80 -13.92 3.14 7.11
C CYS A 80 -15.27 3.85 7.10
N LYS A 81 -15.33 5.08 7.64
CA LYS A 81 -16.58 5.85 7.65
C LYS A 81 -17.11 6.11 6.23
N TRP A 82 -16.23 6.42 5.29
CA TRP A 82 -16.62 6.64 3.89
C TRP A 82 -17.09 5.33 3.25
N ILE A 83 -16.38 4.22 3.48
CA ILE A 83 -16.74 2.88 2.98
C ILE A 83 -18.11 2.47 3.53
N GLU A 84 -18.30 2.52 4.85
CA GLU A 84 -19.56 2.18 5.51
C GLU A 84 -20.71 3.04 5.00
N THR A 85 -20.51 4.34 4.83
CA THR A 85 -21.53 5.25 4.31
C THR A 85 -21.92 4.90 2.86
N ASN A 86 -20.95 4.64 1.99
CA ASN A 86 -21.20 4.41 0.55
C ASN A 86 -21.59 2.96 0.24
N THR A 87 -21.45 2.06 1.20
CA THR A 87 -21.94 0.67 1.13
C THR A 87 -23.21 0.46 1.95
N LEU A 88 -23.85 1.54 2.44
CA LEU A 88 -25.05 1.47 3.28
C LEU A 88 -24.90 0.52 4.50
N GLY A 89 -23.69 0.42 5.04
CA GLY A 89 -23.35 -0.43 6.16
C GLY A 89 -23.12 -1.91 5.83
N GLU A 90 -23.09 -2.31 4.55
CA GLU A 90 -22.77 -3.68 4.13
C GLU A 90 -21.33 -4.07 4.48
N VAL A 91 -20.39 -3.14 4.31
CA VAL A 91 -18.97 -3.35 4.68
C VAL A 91 -18.67 -2.58 5.95
N LYS A 92 -18.22 -3.29 6.99
CA LYS A 92 -17.78 -2.70 8.26
C LYS A 92 -16.31 -2.98 8.50
N CYS A 93 -15.58 -1.98 8.94
CA CYS A 93 -14.19 -2.19 9.37
C CYS A 93 -14.14 -3.00 10.67
N GLN A 94 -13.13 -3.88 10.77
CA GLN A 94 -12.89 -4.77 11.90
C GLN A 94 -11.62 -4.40 12.67
#